data_AF-A0A1A7Z4Q3-F1
#
_entry.id   AF-A0A1A7Z4Q3-F1
#
_cell.length_a   1.000
_cell.length_b   1.000
_cell.length_c   1.000
_cell.angle_alpha   90.00
_cell.angle_beta   90.00
_cell.angle_gamma   90.00
#
_symmetry.space_group_name_H-M   'P 1'
#
loop_
_entity.id
_entity.type
_entity.pdbx_description
1 polymer ?
#
loop_
_entity_poly.entity_id
_entity_poly.type
_entity_poly.pdbx_seq_one_letter_code
_entity_poly.pdbx_strand_id
1 'polypeptide(L)' 'ILNVDNPQVASIVEKWSMERQIPPKPDSGLLEGIMTTDAALTYDAVHIVSVSYQHAPQMTVNSLQCHRHKPWRFGGRFMS' A
#
# COMPACT_ATOMS: atom_id res chain seq x y z
N ILE A 1 3.02 14.06 7.09
CA ILE A 1 3.84 13.63 8.24
C ILE A 1 3.25 12.35 8.79
N LEU A 2 4.08 11.32 9.02
CA LEU A 2 3.65 10.03 9.57
C LEU A 2 3.36 10.18 11.06
N ASN A 3 2.26 9.59 11.54
CA ASN A 3 1.86 9.66 12.96
C ASN A 3 2.66 8.68 13.82
N VAL A 4 3.95 8.95 14.01
CA VAL A 4 4.88 8.09 14.77
C VAL A 4 4.64 8.12 16.29
N ASP A 5 3.78 9.02 16.78
CA ASP A 5 3.32 8.99 18.18
C ASP A 5 2.41 7.78 18.46
N ASN A 6 1.80 7.20 17.42
CA ASN A 6 1.10 5.93 17.52
C ASN A 6 2.11 4.77 17.55
N PRO A 7 2.19 3.98 18.64
CA PRO A 7 3.19 2.91 18.78
C PRO A 7 3.07 1.83 17.70
N GLN A 8 1.87 1.59 17.16
CA GLN A 8 1.67 0.64 16.06
C GLN A 8 2.31 1.17 14.78
N VAL A 9 2.11 2.44 14.46
CA VAL A 9 2.71 3.09 13.29
C VAL A 9 4.23 3.14 13.44
N ALA A 10 4.74 3.49 14.62
CA ALA A 10 6.17 3.48 14.91
C ALA A 10 6.80 2.11 14.63
N SER A 11 6.19 1.02 15.12
CA SER A 11 6.71 -0.34 14.90
C SER A 11 6.76 -0.75 13.41
N ILE A 12 5.81 -0.26 12.60
CA ILE A 12 5.78 -0.52 11.15
C ILE A 12 6.92 0.23 10.46
N VAL A 13 7.15 1.50 10.83
CA VAL A 13 8.22 2.33 10.29
C VAL A 13 9.60 1.77 10.67
N GLU A 14 9.75 1.30 11.91
CA GLU A 14 10.97 0.61 12.37
C GLU A 14 11.23 -0.66 11.58
N LYS A 15 10.21 -1.53 11.44
CA LYS A 15 10.31 -2.76 10.65
C LYS A 15 10.72 -2.46 9.20
N TRP A 16 10.08 -1.48 8.57
CA TRP A 16 10.42 -1.05 7.22
C TRP A 16 11.88 -0.61 7.11
N SER A 17 12.36 0.15 8.09
CA SER A 17 13.74 0.64 8.12
C SER A 17 14.75 -0.50 8.28
N MET A 18 14.43 -1.51 9.10
CA MET A 18 15.26 -2.71 9.27
C MET A 18 15.32 -3.57 8.00
N GLU A 19 14.19 -3.76 7.33
CA GLU A 19 14.11 -4.56 6.10
C GLU A 19 14.80 -3.87 4.90
N ARG A 20 14.93 -2.54 4.94
CA ARG A 20 15.52 -1.72 3.89
C ARG A 20 16.90 -1.18 4.24
N GLN A 21 17.71 -1.97 4.93
CA GLN A 21 19.14 -1.72 5.03
C GLN A 21 19.80 -1.80 3.63
N ILE A 22 19.81 -0.67 2.94
CA ILE A 22 20.46 -0.47 1.64
C ILE A 22 21.85 0.13 1.92
N PRO A 23 22.91 -0.26 1.18
CA PRO A 23 24.24 0.33 1.36
C PRO A 23 24.19 1.86 1.19
N PRO A 24 24.88 2.62 2.06
CA PRO A 24 24.72 4.05 2.05
C PRO A 24 25.22 4.71 0.77
N LYS A 25 24.37 5.56 0.18
CA LYS A 25 24.75 6.46 -0.92
C LYS A 25 25.28 7.76 -0.30
N PRO A 26 26.58 8.06 -0.47
CA PRO A 26 27.26 9.13 0.27
C PRO A 26 26.71 10.55 0.04
N ASP A 27 25.95 10.79 -1.04
CA ASP A 27 25.57 12.16 -1.45
C ASP A 27 24.07 12.49 -1.31
N SER A 28 23.26 11.61 -0.72
CA SER A 28 21.79 11.75 -0.75
C SER A 28 21.25 12.85 0.18
N GLY A 29 21.93 13.12 1.31
CA GLY A 29 21.42 14.01 2.36
C GLY A 29 20.10 13.54 3.04
N LEU A 30 19.48 12.47 2.52
CA LEU A 30 18.31 11.82 3.07
C LEU A 30 18.73 10.74 4.06
N LEU A 31 18.08 10.71 5.22
CA LEU A 31 18.21 9.60 6.16
C LEU A 31 17.74 8.31 5.47
N GLU A 32 18.63 7.33 5.39
CA GLU A 32 18.39 6.09 4.67
C GLU A 32 17.50 5.14 5.45
N GLY A 33 16.78 4.27 4.73
CA GLY A 33 15.82 3.35 5.33
C GLY A 33 14.52 4.01 5.81
N ILE A 34 14.41 5.34 5.81
CA ILE A 34 13.18 6.02 6.21
C ILE A 34 12.01 5.63 5.31
N MET A 35 10.87 5.37 5.93
CA MET A 35 9.59 5.29 5.23
C MET A 35 9.20 6.68 4.74
N THR A 36 9.25 6.87 3.42
CA THR A 36 8.76 8.10 2.80
C THR A 36 7.24 8.19 2.89
N THR A 37 6.69 9.40 2.78
CA THR A 37 5.23 9.59 2.81
C THR A 37 4.55 8.84 1.64
N ASP A 38 5.16 8.83 0.45
CA ASP A 38 4.62 8.07 -0.70
C ASP A 38 4.56 6.56 -0.44
N ALA A 39 5.56 6.01 0.25
CA ALA A 39 5.57 4.61 0.65
C ALA A 39 4.47 4.30 1.68
N ALA A 40 4.28 5.18 2.67
CA ALA A 40 3.21 5.06 3.66
C ALA A 40 1.82 5.15 3.02
N LEU A 41 1.61 6.10 2.08
CA LEU A 41 0.35 6.20 1.33
C LEU A 41 0.06 4.93 0.53
N THR A 42 1.08 4.30 -0.03
CA THR A 42 0.93 3.01 -0.72
C THR A 42 0.56 1.89 0.26
N TYR A 43 1.19 1.87 1.44
CA TYR A 43 0.88 0.91 2.50
C TYR A 43 -0.59 1.03 2.95
N ASP A 44 -1.04 2.25 3.23
CA ASP A 44 -2.42 2.55 3.62
C ASP A 44 -3.42 2.18 2.51
N ALA A 45 -3.10 2.49 1.25
CA ALA A 45 -3.95 2.14 0.11
C ALA A 45 -4.17 0.62 0.02
N VAL A 46 -3.11 -0.18 0.17
CA VAL A 46 -3.21 -1.66 0.18
C VAL A 46 -4.02 -2.13 1.37
N HIS A 47 -3.81 -1.56 2.56
CA HIS A 47 -4.56 -1.91 3.76
C HIS A 47 -6.06 -1.65 3.59
N ILE A 48 -6.43 -0.45 3.12
CA ILE A 48 -7.83 -0.07 2.86
C ILE A 48 -8.47 -1.03 1.84
N VAL A 49 -7.80 -1.32 0.71
CA VAL A 49 -8.30 -2.27 -0.29
C VAL A 49 -8.48 -3.67 0.29
N SER A 50 -7.56 -4.12 1.16
CA SER A 50 -7.64 -5.42 1.84
C SER A 50 -8.85 -5.49 2.76
N VAL A 51 -9.09 -4.46 3.58
CA VAL A 51 -10.25 -4.37 4.48
C VAL A 51 -11.55 -4.33 3.67
N SER A 52 -11.61 -3.54 2.60
CA SER A 52 -12.78 -3.52 1.70
C SER A 52 -13.06 -4.89 1.07
N TYR A 53 -12.02 -5.63 0.71
CA TYR A 53 -12.15 -6.99 0.16
C TYR A 53 -12.67 -7.99 1.20
N GLN A 54 -12.23 -7.90 2.46
CA GLN A 54 -12.73 -8.76 3.54
C GLN A 54 -14.22 -8.56 3.82
N HIS A 55 -14.73 -7.33 3.68
CA HIS A 55 -16.15 -7.02 3.86
C HIS A 55 -17.01 -7.30 2.60
N ALA A 56 -16.38 -7.56 1.45
CA ALA A 56 -17.10 -7.81 0.21
C ALA A 56 -17.64 -9.26 0.16
N PRO A 57 -18.79 -9.49 -0.49
CA PRO A 57 -19.25 -10.85 -0.78
C PRO A 57 -18.27 -11.57 -1.72
N GLN A 58 -18.38 -12.90 -1.85
CA GLN A 58 -17.50 -13.68 -2.73
C GLN A 58 -17.39 -13.07 -4.14
N MET A 59 -16.16 -12.75 -4.54
CA MET A 59 -15.81 -12.15 -5.82
C MET A 59 -14.80 -13.02 -6.57
N THR A 60 -14.70 -12.84 -7.88
CA THR A 60 -13.71 -13.53 -8.71
C THR A 60 -12.92 -12.55 -9.56
N VAL A 61 -11.66 -12.90 -9.79
CA VAL A 61 -10.79 -12.17 -10.71
C VAL A 61 -11.05 -12.65 -12.14
N ASN A 62 -11.23 -11.72 -13.08
CA ASN A 62 -11.42 -12.04 -14.48
C ASN A 62 -10.32 -11.39 -15.33
N SER A 63 -9.76 -12.15 -16.28
CA SER A 63 -8.92 -11.57 -17.32
C SER A 63 -9.80 -10.79 -18.30
N LEU A 64 -9.60 -9.48 -18.39
CA LEU A 64 -10.35 -8.58 -19.25
C LEU A 64 -9.52 -8.14 -20.45
N GLN A 65 -10.18 -7.89 -21.57
CA GLN A 65 -9.56 -7.42 -22.81
C GLN A 65 -9.94 -5.96 -23.06
N CYS A 66 -8.93 -5.08 -23.15
CA CYS A 66 -9.15 -3.64 -23.34
C CYS A 66 -10.01 -3.33 -24.58
N HIS A 67 -9.77 -4.02 -25.70
CA HIS A 67 -10.50 -3.82 -26.96
C HIS A 67 -11.98 -4.25 -26.91
N ARG A 68 -12.40 -5.01 -25.89
CA ARG A 68 -13.79 -5.45 -25.75
C ARG A 68 -14.65 -4.46 -24.96
N HIS A 69 -14.04 -3.51 -24.26
CA HIS A 69 -14.76 -2.56 -23.40
C HIS A 69 -15.75 -3.22 -22.42
N LYS A 70 -15.51 -4.47 -22.02
CA LYS A 70 -16.37 -5.20 -21.08
C LYS A 70 -15.88 -4.93 -19.65
N PRO A 71 -16.70 -4.31 -18.79
CA PRO A 71 -16.30 -4.00 -17.42
C PRO A 71 -16.28 -5.26 -16.54
N TRP A 72 -15.52 -5.19 -15.45
CA TRP A 72 -15.54 -6.23 -14.42
C TRP A 72 -16.89 -6.24 -13.69
N ARG A 73 -17.51 -7.42 -13.58
CA ARG A 73 -18.86 -7.58 -12.99
C ARG A 73 -18.96 -6.99 -11.58
N PHE A 74 -17.92 -7.11 -10.78
CA PHE A 74 -17.94 -6.69 -9.37
C PHE A 74 -17.42 -5.27 -9.15
N GLY A 75 -16.86 -4.61 -10.18
CA GLY A 75 -16.16 -3.33 -10.04
C GLY A 75 -17.00 -2.23 -9.40
N GLY A 76 -18.24 -2.03 -9.88
CA GLY A 76 -19.13 -1.01 -9.33
C GLY A 76 -19.42 -1.22 -7.84
N ARG A 77 -19.70 -2.46 -7.43
CA ARG A 77 -19.99 -2.79 -6.03
C ARG A 77 -18.76 -2.66 -5.14
N PHE A 78 -17.58 -3.05 -5.63
CA PHE A 78 -16.35 -3.01 -4.85
C PHE A 78 -15.82 -1.59 -4.63
N MET A 79 -16.09 -0.67 -5.57
CA MET A 79 -15.67 0.73 -5.49
C MET A 79 -16.70 1.65 -4.81
N SER A 80 -17.86 1.12 -4.39
CA SER A 80 -18.93 1.89 -3.73
C SER A 80 -18.85 1.79 -2.21
#